data_AF-A0A371Z027-F1
#
_entry.id   AF-A0A371Z027-F1
#
_cell.length_a   1.000
_cell.length_b   1.000
_cell.length_c   1.000
_cell.angle_alpha   90.00
_cell.angle_beta   90.00
_cell.angle_gamma   90.00
#
_symmetry.space_group_name_H-M   'P 1'
#
loop_
_entity.id
_entity.type
_entity.pdbx_description
1 polymer ?
#
loop_
_entity_poly.entity_id
_entity_poly.type
_entity_poly.pdbx_seq_one_letter_code
_entity_poly.pdbx_strand_id
1 'polypeptide(L)'
;MPNTLRKIAEADRVKAEIQAVSERLELMQMTPQNCTALRALKALVQRELPVALDKFYGQVRQNPATRKFFASETDIEHAKGAQAVHWGNISSGNFNHDYAARVRRIGMVHARIGLEPRWYIGGYAIILDHLIKAAIKEHFPKKRLFSDSGMNAAEFGETLGSLSKAVMLDMDLAISVYIDEAEKARLAGQTDATSKEQELVCESFGKAMTRIANKDLTCELAAELPEAYEPLRADFNNAVGTLRQSLQSVAQVTGSIEGAIREISCAADDLSRRTL
;
A
#
# COMPACT_ATOMS: atom_id res chain seq x y z
N MET A 1 -24.41 4.52 -2.68
CA MET A 1 -24.44 5.62 -1.67
C MET A 1 -25.12 6.84 -2.29
N PRO A 2 -26.08 7.50 -1.60
CA PRO A 2 -26.77 8.69 -2.11
C PRO A 2 -25.81 9.87 -2.35
N ASN A 3 -26.05 10.64 -3.40
CA ASN A 3 -25.19 11.73 -3.90
C ASN A 3 -24.86 12.80 -2.84
N THR A 4 -25.77 13.06 -1.91
CA THR A 4 -25.60 14.05 -0.82
C THR A 4 -24.55 13.63 0.21
N LEU A 5 -24.53 12.35 0.60
CA LEU A 5 -23.55 11.83 1.56
C LEU A 5 -22.13 11.83 0.97
N ARG A 6 -22.01 11.60 -0.35
CA ARG A 6 -20.73 11.69 -1.07
C ARG A 6 -20.18 13.12 -1.07
N LYS A 7 -21.04 14.13 -1.30
CA LYS A 7 -20.64 15.54 -1.28
C LYS A 7 -20.19 16.02 0.10
N ILE A 8 -20.87 15.58 1.16
CA ILE A 8 -20.50 15.92 2.55
C ILE A 8 -19.15 15.31 2.90
N ALA A 9 -18.96 14.01 2.61
CA ALA A 9 -17.68 13.32 2.84
C ALA A 9 -16.51 13.94 2.06
N GLU A 10 -16.77 14.43 0.84
CA GLU A 10 -15.77 15.15 0.04
C GLU A 10 -15.42 16.51 0.67
N ALA A 11 -16.41 17.27 1.13
CA ALA A 11 -16.18 18.55 1.80
C ALA A 11 -15.40 18.41 3.11
N ASP A 12 -15.73 17.42 3.95
CA ASP A 12 -15.03 17.15 5.19
C ASP A 12 -13.57 16.74 4.96
N ARG A 13 -13.34 15.94 3.90
CA ARG A 13 -11.99 15.56 3.49
C ARG A 13 -11.17 16.76 3.03
N VAL A 14 -11.74 17.62 2.18
CA VAL A 14 -11.09 18.85 1.71
C VAL A 14 -10.71 19.74 2.90
N LYS A 15 -11.62 19.87 3.89
CA LYS A 15 -11.36 20.65 5.10
C LYS A 15 -10.22 20.06 5.93
N ALA A 16 -10.17 18.75 6.11
CA ALA A 16 -9.08 18.07 6.82
C ALA A 16 -7.72 18.23 6.10
N GLU A 17 -7.70 18.13 4.76
CA GLU A 17 -6.50 18.33 3.96
C GLU A 17 -5.98 19.78 4.08
N ILE A 18 -6.85 20.78 4.05
CA ILE A 18 -6.49 22.19 4.26
C ILE A 18 -5.91 22.40 5.67
N GLN A 19 -6.59 21.86 6.69
CA GLN A 19 -6.15 21.98 8.08
C GLN A 19 -4.76 21.37 8.29
N ALA A 20 -4.52 20.17 7.74
CA ALA A 20 -3.24 19.48 7.84
C ALA A 20 -2.08 20.25 7.19
N VAL A 21 -2.34 20.99 6.10
CA VAL A 21 -1.33 21.88 5.48
C VAL A 21 -1.10 23.11 6.35
N SER A 22 -2.16 23.74 6.87
CA SER A 22 -2.05 24.92 7.74
C SER A 22 -1.22 24.63 9.00
N GLU A 23 -1.44 23.50 9.66
CA GLU A 23 -0.69 23.12 10.87
C GLU A 23 0.82 22.98 10.60
N ARG A 24 1.18 22.42 9.44
CA ARG A 24 2.60 22.31 9.02
C ARG A 24 3.21 23.67 8.74
N LEU A 25 2.47 24.55 8.05
CA LEU A 25 2.92 25.91 7.76
C LEU A 25 3.13 26.71 9.04
N GLU A 26 2.22 26.61 10.01
CA GLU A 26 2.32 27.24 11.32
C GLU A 26 3.56 26.75 12.07
N LEU A 27 3.75 25.42 12.17
CA LEU A 27 4.92 24.83 12.83
C LEU A 27 6.25 25.30 12.20
N MET A 28 6.30 25.38 10.86
CA MET A 28 7.47 25.83 10.13
C MET A 28 7.66 27.35 10.15
N GLN A 29 6.72 28.11 10.73
CA GLN A 29 6.66 29.56 10.63
C GLN A 29 6.77 30.01 9.17
N MET A 30 6.00 29.38 8.28
CA MET A 30 5.88 29.78 6.88
C MET A 30 4.82 30.89 6.79
N THR A 31 5.24 32.12 7.04
CA THR A 31 4.36 33.30 7.06
C THR A 31 4.05 33.80 5.65
N PRO A 32 3.05 34.71 5.48
CA PRO A 32 2.83 35.39 4.20
C PRO A 32 4.07 36.12 3.65
N GLN A 33 4.94 36.63 4.54
CA GLN A 33 6.21 37.25 4.20
C GLN A 33 7.18 36.20 3.63
N ASN A 34 7.29 35.02 4.25
CA ASN A 34 8.09 33.91 3.71
C ASN A 34 7.59 33.46 2.34
N CYS A 35 6.26 33.35 2.15
CA CYS A 35 5.68 33.04 0.83
C CYS A 35 6.01 34.10 -0.22
N THR A 36 6.10 35.37 0.17
CA THR A 36 6.51 36.47 -0.72
C THR A 36 8.00 36.40 -1.06
N ALA A 37 8.86 36.13 -0.07
CA ALA A 37 10.28 35.93 -0.27
C ALA A 37 10.54 34.72 -1.20
N LEU A 38 9.82 33.61 -1.00
CA LEU A 38 9.88 32.44 -1.88
C LEU A 38 9.53 32.78 -3.34
N ARG A 39 8.48 33.58 -3.56
CA ARG A 39 8.07 34.02 -4.90
C ARG A 39 9.16 34.81 -5.62
N ALA A 40 10.01 35.54 -4.90
CA ALA A 40 11.13 36.26 -5.50
C ALA A 40 12.13 35.33 -6.20
N LEU A 41 12.24 34.06 -5.76
CA LEU A 41 13.09 33.06 -6.40
C LEU A 41 12.44 32.34 -7.58
N LYS A 42 11.15 32.57 -7.86
CA LYS A 42 10.40 31.79 -8.87
C LYS A 42 11.06 31.81 -10.25
N ALA A 43 11.50 32.98 -10.71
CA ALA A 43 12.16 33.11 -12.01
C ALA A 43 13.50 32.35 -12.04
N LEU A 44 14.27 32.40 -10.96
CA LEU A 44 15.51 31.64 -10.80
C LEU A 44 15.23 30.14 -10.80
N VAL A 45 14.25 29.67 -10.02
CA VAL A 45 13.86 28.26 -9.98
C VAL A 45 13.46 27.78 -11.38
N GLN A 46 12.60 28.49 -12.09
CA GLN A 46 12.18 28.10 -13.44
C GLN A 46 13.34 28.00 -14.44
N ARG A 47 14.32 28.88 -14.34
CA ARG A 47 15.49 28.91 -15.24
C ARG A 47 16.52 27.83 -14.90
N GLU A 48 16.79 27.60 -13.63
CA GLU A 48 17.86 26.70 -13.16
C GLU A 48 17.38 25.25 -12.96
N LEU A 49 16.07 25.04 -12.78
CA LEU A 49 15.52 23.71 -12.54
C LEU A 49 15.82 22.69 -13.65
N PRO A 50 15.76 23.00 -14.96
CA PRO A 50 16.15 22.05 -16.00
C PRO A 50 17.58 21.51 -15.79
N VAL A 51 18.53 22.38 -15.40
CA VAL A 51 19.92 21.99 -15.11
C VAL A 51 20.00 21.14 -13.85
N ALA A 52 19.20 21.45 -12.82
CA ALA A 52 19.08 20.64 -11.61
C ALA A 52 18.55 19.23 -11.92
N LEU A 53 17.50 19.15 -12.74
CA LEU A 53 16.87 17.92 -13.16
C LEU A 53 17.81 17.06 -14.01
N ASP A 54 18.60 17.66 -14.89
CA ASP A 54 19.63 16.92 -15.63
C ASP A 54 20.65 16.25 -14.70
N LYS A 55 21.10 16.95 -13.65
CA LYS A 55 21.99 16.36 -12.62
C LYS A 55 21.30 15.24 -11.86
N PHE A 56 20.07 15.47 -11.41
CA PHE A 56 19.28 14.46 -10.69
C PHE A 56 19.08 13.20 -11.55
N TYR A 57 18.61 13.34 -12.78
CA TYR A 57 18.42 12.19 -13.67
C TYR A 57 19.74 11.56 -14.14
N GLY A 58 20.85 12.30 -14.14
CA GLY A 58 22.19 11.74 -14.26
C GLY A 58 22.49 10.73 -13.15
N GLN A 59 22.16 11.07 -11.90
CA GLN A 59 22.30 10.16 -10.74
C GLN A 59 21.31 8.99 -10.81
N VAL A 60 20.06 9.23 -11.20
CA VAL A 60 19.05 8.16 -11.39
C VAL A 60 19.54 7.13 -12.40
N ARG A 61 20.19 7.56 -13.50
CA ARG A 61 20.70 6.63 -14.52
C ARG A 61 21.81 5.71 -14.01
N GLN A 62 22.63 6.19 -13.08
CA GLN A 62 23.78 5.46 -12.57
C GLN A 62 23.41 4.45 -11.47
N ASN A 63 22.24 4.60 -10.86
CA ASN A 63 21.82 3.76 -9.75
C ASN A 63 20.73 2.77 -10.18
N PRO A 64 21.01 1.44 -10.20
CA PRO A 64 20.03 0.44 -10.59
C PRO A 64 18.71 0.48 -9.78
N ALA A 65 18.79 0.85 -8.49
CA ALA A 65 17.63 0.92 -7.60
C ALA A 65 16.62 2.00 -8.01
N THR A 66 17.07 3.06 -8.70
CA THR A 66 16.21 4.14 -9.19
C THR A 66 16.01 4.10 -10.71
N ARG A 67 17.01 3.65 -11.48
CA ARG A 67 16.90 3.46 -12.95
C ARG A 67 15.77 2.52 -13.33
N LYS A 68 15.50 1.48 -12.54
CA LYS A 68 14.49 0.44 -12.81
C LYS A 68 13.06 0.96 -12.97
N PHE A 69 12.76 2.17 -12.47
CA PHE A 69 11.42 2.76 -12.56
C PHE A 69 11.10 3.41 -13.91
N PHE A 70 12.08 3.49 -14.81
CA PHE A 70 11.93 4.08 -16.13
C PHE A 70 12.19 2.99 -17.18
N ALA A 71 11.32 2.83 -18.17
CA ALA A 71 11.59 1.89 -19.26
C ALA A 71 12.49 2.53 -20.32
N SER A 72 12.32 3.83 -20.54
CA SER A 72 12.97 4.59 -21.60
C SER A 72 13.44 5.99 -21.15
N GLU A 73 14.27 6.61 -21.98
CA GLU A 73 14.64 8.03 -21.81
C GLU A 73 13.42 8.96 -22.02
N THR A 74 12.44 8.55 -22.82
CA THR A 74 11.18 9.29 -22.98
C THR A 74 10.40 9.37 -21.66
N ASP A 75 10.41 8.31 -20.85
CA ASP A 75 9.78 8.35 -19.51
C ASP A 75 10.46 9.35 -18.58
N ILE A 76 11.80 9.45 -18.68
CA ILE A 76 12.59 10.43 -17.93
C ILE A 76 12.23 11.86 -18.36
N GLU A 77 12.16 12.13 -19.67
CA GLU A 77 11.82 13.46 -20.18
C GLU A 77 10.38 13.88 -19.81
N HIS A 78 9.41 12.95 -19.87
CA HIS A 78 8.07 13.20 -19.35
C HIS A 78 8.07 13.53 -17.86
N ALA A 79 8.84 12.78 -17.07
CA ALA A 79 8.95 13.01 -15.63
C ALA A 79 9.65 14.34 -15.30
N LYS A 80 10.67 14.76 -16.07
CA LYS A 80 11.27 16.09 -15.98
C LYS A 80 10.24 17.19 -16.23
N GLY A 81 9.41 17.06 -17.27
CA GLY A 81 8.35 18.02 -17.57
C GLY A 81 7.35 18.15 -16.42
N ALA A 82 6.91 17.02 -15.86
CA ALA A 82 6.02 17.00 -14.70
C ALA A 82 6.67 17.64 -13.46
N GLN A 83 7.95 17.38 -13.20
CA GLN A 83 8.71 18.00 -12.11
C GLN A 83 8.85 19.52 -12.32
N ALA A 84 9.06 19.99 -13.54
CA ALA A 84 9.13 21.42 -13.83
C ALA A 84 7.85 22.16 -13.43
N VAL A 85 6.70 21.58 -13.76
CA VAL A 85 5.39 22.10 -13.33
C VAL A 85 5.24 22.05 -11.81
N HIS A 86 5.64 20.95 -11.18
CA HIS A 86 5.56 20.78 -9.72
C HIS A 86 6.37 21.84 -8.95
N TRP A 87 7.64 22.00 -9.28
CA TRP A 87 8.52 23.01 -8.68
C TRP A 87 8.06 24.45 -8.97
N GLY A 88 7.43 24.68 -10.12
CA GLY A 88 6.75 25.96 -10.42
C GLY A 88 5.61 26.26 -9.44
N ASN A 89 4.90 25.24 -8.95
CA ASN A 89 3.88 25.38 -7.93
C ASN A 89 4.48 25.61 -6.54
N ILE A 90 5.53 24.87 -6.16
CA ILE A 90 6.24 25.07 -4.88
C ILE A 90 6.73 26.53 -4.78
N SER A 91 7.47 26.99 -5.80
CA SER A 91 8.03 28.35 -5.85
C SER A 91 6.98 29.47 -6.01
N SER A 92 5.71 29.14 -6.21
CA SER A 92 4.63 30.13 -6.19
C SER A 92 4.26 30.59 -4.76
N GLY A 93 4.63 29.80 -3.74
CA GLY A 93 4.25 30.06 -2.35
C GLY A 93 2.74 30.07 -2.11
N ASN A 94 1.96 29.43 -3.00
CA ASN A 94 0.51 29.28 -2.87
C ASN A 94 0.17 27.83 -2.45
N PHE A 95 0.23 27.57 -1.15
CA PHE A 95 -0.01 26.25 -0.56
C PHE A 95 -1.50 25.99 -0.32
N ASN A 96 -2.30 26.10 -1.38
CA ASN A 96 -3.74 25.91 -1.33
C ASN A 96 -4.16 24.42 -1.48
N HIS A 97 -5.46 24.17 -1.48
CA HIS A 97 -6.00 22.81 -1.69
C HIS A 97 -5.50 22.15 -2.99
N ASP A 98 -5.41 22.89 -4.09
CA ASP A 98 -4.94 22.31 -5.37
C ASP A 98 -3.47 21.89 -5.30
N TYR A 99 -2.65 22.63 -4.56
CA TYR A 99 -1.29 22.23 -4.23
C TYR A 99 -1.30 20.92 -3.44
N ALA A 100 -2.05 20.85 -2.34
CA ALA A 100 -2.15 19.64 -1.51
C ALA A 100 -2.59 18.42 -2.32
N ALA A 101 -3.61 18.56 -3.17
CA ALA A 101 -4.12 17.51 -4.04
C ALA A 101 -3.08 17.03 -5.09
N ARG A 102 -2.22 17.93 -5.58
CA ARG A 102 -1.09 17.55 -6.45
C ARG A 102 -0.03 16.76 -5.69
N VAL A 103 0.40 17.24 -4.52
CA VAL A 103 1.40 16.55 -3.69
C VAL A 103 0.90 15.16 -3.28
N ARG A 104 -0.39 15.04 -2.94
CA ARG A 104 -1.01 13.75 -2.66
C ARG A 104 -0.92 12.78 -3.83
N ARG A 105 -1.16 13.24 -5.08
CA ARG A 105 -0.98 12.40 -6.26
C ARG A 105 0.46 11.94 -6.44
N ILE A 106 1.42 12.81 -6.15
CA ILE A 106 2.85 12.47 -6.19
C ILE A 106 3.17 11.39 -5.14
N GLY A 107 2.73 11.55 -3.88
CA GLY A 107 2.93 10.55 -2.83
C GLY A 107 2.32 9.18 -3.19
N MET A 108 1.08 9.17 -3.69
CA MET A 108 0.40 7.94 -4.14
C MET A 108 1.16 7.23 -5.27
N VAL A 109 1.69 7.98 -6.24
CA VAL A 109 2.47 7.39 -7.35
C VAL A 109 3.74 6.73 -6.81
N HIS A 110 4.46 7.41 -5.91
CA HIS A 110 5.69 6.88 -5.32
C HIS A 110 5.44 5.64 -4.46
N ALA A 111 4.35 5.62 -3.68
CA ALA A 111 3.94 4.43 -2.93
C ALA A 111 3.61 3.26 -3.85
N ARG A 112 2.81 3.51 -4.90
CA ARG A 112 2.39 2.49 -5.86
C ARG A 112 3.57 1.84 -6.57
N ILE A 113 4.59 2.61 -6.95
CA ILE A 113 5.79 2.05 -7.59
C ILE A 113 6.79 1.50 -6.57
N GLY A 114 6.59 1.73 -5.27
CA GLY A 114 7.52 1.29 -4.22
C GLY A 114 8.85 2.03 -4.24
N LEU A 115 8.87 3.32 -4.58
CA LEU A 115 10.09 4.12 -4.48
C LEU A 115 10.37 4.42 -3.01
N GLU A 116 11.44 3.86 -2.45
CA GLU A 116 11.80 4.12 -1.06
C GLU A 116 12.02 5.63 -0.78
N PRO A 117 11.56 6.14 0.38
CA PRO A 117 11.70 7.55 0.74
C PRO A 117 13.14 8.08 0.68
N ARG A 118 14.16 7.23 0.94
CA ARG A 118 15.57 7.62 0.86
C ARG A 118 15.98 8.16 -0.52
N TRP A 119 15.44 7.57 -1.59
CA TRP A 119 15.74 7.97 -2.96
C TRP A 119 15.01 9.24 -3.34
N TYR A 120 13.76 9.37 -2.86
CA TYR A 120 12.96 10.57 -3.02
C TYR A 120 13.65 11.78 -2.36
N ILE A 121 14.03 11.67 -1.08
CA ILE A 121 14.74 12.70 -0.32
C ILE A 121 16.08 13.04 -0.97
N GLY A 122 16.84 12.04 -1.42
CA GLY A 122 18.10 12.25 -2.14
C GLY A 122 17.93 13.06 -3.43
N GLY A 123 16.82 12.86 -4.16
CA GLY A 123 16.49 13.65 -5.33
C GLY A 123 16.28 15.14 -5.01
N TYR A 124 15.51 15.43 -3.97
CA TYR A 124 15.32 16.82 -3.50
C TYR A 124 16.64 17.45 -3.04
N ALA A 125 17.51 16.70 -2.38
CA ALA A 125 18.81 17.21 -1.95
C ALA A 125 19.67 17.67 -3.13
N ILE A 126 19.70 16.91 -4.24
CA ILE A 126 20.44 17.27 -5.46
C ILE A 126 19.88 18.53 -6.10
N ILE A 127 18.55 18.63 -6.21
CA ILE A 127 17.90 19.78 -6.84
C ILE A 127 18.08 21.04 -5.97
N LEU A 128 17.82 20.92 -4.67
CA LEU A 128 17.94 22.03 -3.72
C LEU A 128 19.38 22.55 -3.62
N ASP A 129 20.39 21.67 -3.58
CA ASP A 129 21.80 22.07 -3.63
C ASP A 129 22.12 22.93 -4.86
N HIS A 130 21.63 22.54 -6.03
CA HIS A 130 21.85 23.31 -7.24
C HIS A 130 21.16 24.69 -7.18
N LEU A 131 19.90 24.74 -6.75
CA LEU A 131 19.13 25.98 -6.66
C LEU A 131 19.75 26.97 -5.67
N ILE A 132 20.22 26.49 -4.51
CA ILE A 132 20.91 27.31 -3.51
C ILE A 132 22.19 27.90 -4.11
N LYS A 133 23.02 27.08 -4.76
CA LYS A 133 24.27 27.54 -5.39
C LYS A 133 24.01 28.57 -6.49
N ALA A 134 22.96 28.38 -7.29
CA ALA A 134 22.58 29.33 -8.33
C ALA A 134 22.09 30.66 -7.74
N ALA A 135 21.25 30.61 -6.70
CA ALA A 135 20.76 31.81 -6.00
C ALA A 135 21.91 32.64 -5.39
N ILE A 136 22.87 31.97 -4.74
CA ILE A 136 24.06 32.63 -4.18
C ILE A 136 24.88 33.30 -5.29
N LYS A 137 25.12 32.59 -6.40
CA LYS A 137 25.91 33.13 -7.53
C LYS A 137 25.25 34.35 -8.17
N GLU A 138 23.92 34.37 -8.28
CA GLU A 138 23.16 35.50 -8.83
C GLU A 138 23.21 36.73 -7.92
N HIS A 139 23.09 36.53 -6.61
CA HIS A 139 23.04 37.63 -5.64
C HIS A 139 24.42 38.21 -5.29
N PHE A 140 25.48 37.38 -5.29
CA PHE A 140 26.85 37.80 -4.93
C PHE A 140 27.83 37.59 -6.10
N PRO A 141 27.71 38.33 -7.23
CA PRO A 141 28.61 38.19 -8.36
C PRO A 141 30.02 38.70 -8.03
N LYS A 142 31.06 37.98 -8.46
CA LYS A 142 32.49 38.27 -8.18
C LYS A 142 33.01 39.65 -8.67
N LYS A 143 32.24 40.39 -9.49
CA LYS A 143 32.59 41.72 -9.98
C LYS A 143 31.37 42.64 -9.92
N ARG A 144 31.30 43.53 -8.93
CA ARG A 144 30.36 44.66 -8.94
C ARG A 144 31.09 45.92 -8.51
N LEU A 145 31.37 46.79 -9.48
CA LEU A 145 31.98 48.11 -9.27
C LEU A 145 30.96 49.18 -8.85
N PHE A 146 29.66 48.98 -9.15
CA PHE A 146 28.56 49.84 -8.69
C PHE A 146 27.26 49.02 -8.69
N SER A 147 26.58 48.89 -7.54
CA SER A 147 25.18 48.46 -7.46
C SER A 147 24.72 48.39 -6.00
N ASP A 148 23.80 49.27 -5.65
CA ASP A 148 23.20 49.38 -4.31
C ASP A 148 21.69 49.07 -4.34
N SER A 149 21.30 47.95 -4.98
CA SER A 149 19.87 47.61 -5.14
C SER A 149 19.61 46.10 -5.28
N GLY A 150 20.36 45.28 -4.54
CA GLY A 150 20.06 43.85 -4.35
C GLY A 150 19.59 43.59 -2.91
N MET A 151 19.00 42.41 -2.66
CA MET A 151 18.67 41.98 -1.30
C MET A 151 19.91 42.07 -0.41
N ASN A 152 19.74 42.58 0.81
CA ASN A 152 20.79 42.48 1.82
C ASN A 152 20.95 41.03 2.30
N ALA A 153 22.01 40.75 3.06
CA ALA A 153 22.29 39.39 3.51
C ALA A 153 21.16 38.76 4.35
N ALA A 154 20.45 39.55 5.16
CA ALA A 154 19.32 39.07 5.96
C ALA A 154 18.10 38.73 5.09
N GLU A 155 17.75 39.61 4.15
CA GLU A 155 16.66 39.38 3.18
C GLU A 155 16.92 38.16 2.29
N PHE A 156 18.16 37.98 1.85
CA PHE A 156 18.56 36.81 1.09
C PHE A 156 18.52 35.53 1.94
N GLY A 157 18.93 35.62 3.21
CA GLY A 157 18.80 34.53 4.19
C GLY A 157 17.35 34.09 4.38
N GLU A 158 16.43 35.03 4.56
CA GLU A 158 14.99 34.76 4.65
C GLU A 158 14.46 34.10 3.38
N THR A 159 14.93 34.55 2.23
CA THR A 159 14.54 34.01 0.92
C THR A 159 15.00 32.55 0.74
N LEU A 160 16.25 32.23 1.08
CA LEU A 160 16.76 30.85 1.08
C LEU A 160 16.11 29.96 2.15
N GLY A 161 15.84 30.52 3.33
CA GLY A 161 15.10 29.83 4.39
C GLY A 161 13.69 29.46 3.95
N SER A 162 13.01 30.37 3.27
CA SER A 162 11.66 30.16 2.73
C SER A 162 11.64 29.09 1.63
N LEU A 163 12.64 29.05 0.75
CA LEU A 163 12.82 27.94 -0.21
C LEU A 163 12.99 26.60 0.50
N SER A 164 13.87 26.56 1.50
CA SER A 164 14.15 25.33 2.26
C SER A 164 12.89 24.82 2.96
N LYS A 165 12.15 25.69 3.66
CA LYS A 165 10.87 25.34 4.31
C LYS A 165 9.85 24.82 3.30
N ALA A 166 9.73 25.43 2.13
CA ALA A 166 8.77 25.00 1.10
C ALA A 166 9.10 23.60 0.56
N VAL A 167 10.39 23.30 0.36
CA VAL A 167 10.85 21.98 -0.05
C VAL A 167 10.61 20.93 1.06
N MET A 168 10.87 21.27 2.32
CA MET A 168 10.59 20.38 3.44
C MET A 168 9.10 20.08 3.59
N LEU A 169 8.24 21.09 3.43
CA LEU A 169 6.78 20.92 3.42
C LEU A 169 6.32 19.96 2.32
N ASP A 170 6.83 20.15 1.10
CA ASP A 170 6.48 19.32 -0.04
C ASP A 170 6.89 17.85 0.17
N MET A 171 8.09 17.62 0.71
CA MET A 171 8.54 16.28 1.07
C MET A 171 7.71 15.65 2.19
N ASP A 172 7.44 16.39 3.27
CA ASP A 172 6.67 15.90 4.41
C ASP A 172 5.25 15.46 3.99
N LEU A 173 4.57 16.27 3.18
CA LEU A 173 3.25 15.95 2.65
C LEU A 173 3.29 14.72 1.73
N ALA A 174 4.26 14.63 0.82
CA ALA A 174 4.38 13.50 -0.09
C ALA A 174 4.71 12.19 0.64
N ILE A 175 5.61 12.24 1.64
CA ILE A 175 6.03 11.09 2.43
C ILE A 175 4.92 10.63 3.38
N SER A 176 4.17 11.56 3.98
CA SER A 176 3.00 11.20 4.81
C SER A 176 2.00 10.37 3.98
N VAL A 177 1.67 10.83 2.77
CA VAL A 177 0.80 10.09 1.85
C VAL A 177 1.44 8.77 1.42
N TYR A 178 2.75 8.75 1.19
CA TYR A 178 3.44 7.51 0.85
C TYR A 178 3.27 6.44 1.93
N ILE A 179 3.49 6.81 3.19
CA ILE A 179 3.42 5.91 4.34
C ILE A 179 1.99 5.38 4.50
N ASP A 180 0.99 6.26 4.44
CA ASP A 180 -0.42 5.88 4.55
C ASP A 180 -0.83 4.89 3.47
N GLU A 181 -0.43 5.12 2.21
CA GLU A 181 -0.80 4.26 1.09
C GLU A 181 -0.03 2.94 1.10
N ALA A 182 1.23 2.95 1.52
CA ALA A 182 2.02 1.73 1.72
C ALA A 182 1.42 0.85 2.84
N GLU A 183 0.98 1.45 3.95
CA GLU A 183 0.34 0.72 5.04
C GLU A 183 -1.03 0.15 4.63
N LYS A 184 -1.85 0.93 3.91
CA LYS A 184 -3.12 0.42 3.35
C LYS A 184 -2.89 -0.76 2.42
N ALA A 185 -1.90 -0.68 1.53
CA ALA A 185 -1.55 -1.77 0.62
C ALA A 185 -1.09 -3.02 1.40
N ARG A 186 -0.29 -2.84 2.46
CA ARG A 186 0.15 -3.92 3.33
C ARG A 186 -1.02 -4.62 4.02
N LEU A 187 -1.93 -3.85 4.62
CA LEU A 187 -3.13 -4.38 5.29
C LEU A 187 -4.05 -5.11 4.30
N ALA A 188 -4.29 -4.52 3.13
CA ALA A 188 -5.11 -5.14 2.09
C ALA A 188 -4.51 -6.48 1.61
N GLY A 189 -3.19 -6.56 1.43
CA GLY A 189 -2.50 -7.80 1.09
C GLY A 189 -2.63 -8.88 2.17
N GLN A 190 -2.58 -8.49 3.45
CA GLN A 190 -2.80 -9.42 4.56
C GLN A 190 -4.23 -9.95 4.57
N THR A 191 -5.23 -9.07 4.42
CA THR A 191 -6.64 -9.48 4.37
C THR A 191 -6.92 -10.40 3.17
N ASP A 192 -6.36 -10.11 2.00
CA ASP A 192 -6.50 -10.97 0.81
C ASP A 192 -5.87 -12.36 1.01
N ALA A 193 -4.67 -12.43 1.61
CA ALA A 193 -4.03 -13.69 1.94
C ALA A 193 -4.88 -14.52 2.92
N THR A 194 -5.35 -13.91 4.00
CA THR A 194 -6.22 -14.58 4.98
C THR A 194 -7.56 -15.02 4.36
N SER A 195 -8.15 -14.21 3.46
CA SER A 195 -9.39 -14.60 2.77
C SER A 195 -9.19 -15.84 1.89
N LYS A 196 -8.07 -15.91 1.16
CA LYS A 196 -7.73 -17.07 0.33
C LYS A 196 -7.50 -18.33 1.16
N GLU A 197 -6.84 -18.21 2.31
CA GLU A 197 -6.69 -19.31 3.27
C GLU A 197 -8.04 -19.82 3.76
N GLN A 198 -8.95 -18.91 4.14
CA GLN A 198 -10.30 -19.27 4.58
C GLN A 198 -11.12 -19.93 3.47
N GLU A 199 -11.05 -19.41 2.24
CA GLU A 199 -11.71 -20.01 1.08
C GLU A 199 -11.23 -21.44 0.83
N LEU A 200 -9.91 -21.66 0.85
CA LEU A 200 -9.31 -22.99 0.69
C LEU A 200 -9.80 -23.96 1.77
N VAL A 201 -9.82 -23.52 3.03
CA VAL A 201 -10.32 -24.30 4.16
C VAL A 201 -11.79 -24.64 3.95
N CYS A 202 -12.65 -23.64 3.73
CA CYS A 202 -14.09 -23.85 3.50
C CYS A 202 -14.37 -24.79 2.33
N GLU A 203 -13.65 -24.65 1.20
CA GLU A 203 -13.80 -25.53 0.05
C GLU A 203 -13.40 -26.97 0.38
N SER A 204 -12.28 -27.16 1.09
CA SER A 204 -11.76 -28.48 1.46
C SER A 204 -12.72 -29.21 2.40
N PHE A 205 -13.20 -28.55 3.45
CA PHE A 205 -14.19 -29.11 4.37
C PHE A 205 -15.54 -29.33 3.67
N GLY A 206 -15.98 -28.41 2.81
CA GLY A 206 -17.22 -28.56 2.03
C GLY A 206 -17.22 -29.81 1.15
N LYS A 207 -16.10 -30.08 0.44
CA LYS A 207 -15.92 -31.31 -0.35
C LYS A 207 -15.99 -32.56 0.52
N ALA A 208 -15.32 -32.56 1.67
CA ALA A 208 -15.33 -33.71 2.57
C ALA A 208 -16.71 -33.96 3.20
N MET A 209 -17.42 -32.90 3.61
CA MET A 209 -18.80 -32.99 4.10
C MET A 209 -19.76 -33.52 3.03
N THR A 210 -19.57 -33.15 1.76
CA THR A 210 -20.36 -33.69 0.64
C THR A 210 -20.16 -35.20 0.48
N ARG A 211 -18.94 -35.72 0.69
CA ARG A 211 -18.68 -37.17 0.66
C ARG A 211 -19.39 -37.90 1.81
N ILE A 212 -19.32 -37.36 3.02
CA ILE A 212 -20.05 -37.90 4.19
C ILE A 212 -21.57 -37.92 3.92
N ALA A 213 -22.13 -36.84 3.37
CA ALA A 213 -23.55 -36.76 3.04
C ALA A 213 -23.96 -37.84 2.01
N ASN A 214 -23.06 -38.19 1.10
CA ASN A 214 -23.21 -39.30 0.16
C ASN A 214 -22.90 -40.68 0.76
N LYS A 215 -22.83 -40.77 2.10
CA LYS A 215 -22.56 -41.99 2.88
C LYS A 215 -21.17 -42.59 2.62
N ASP A 216 -20.24 -41.82 2.05
CA ASP A 216 -18.85 -42.21 1.91
C ASP A 216 -18.07 -41.78 3.16
N LEU A 217 -17.95 -42.72 4.11
CA LEU A 217 -17.15 -42.55 5.33
C LEU A 217 -15.73 -43.09 5.19
N THR A 218 -15.31 -43.46 3.98
CA THR A 218 -13.92 -43.80 3.67
C THR A 218 -13.12 -42.55 3.30
N CYS A 219 -13.76 -41.38 3.30
CA CYS A 219 -13.11 -40.11 3.03
C CYS A 219 -12.17 -39.68 4.15
N GLU A 220 -11.05 -39.09 3.76
CA GLU A 220 -10.15 -38.39 4.64
C GLU A 220 -9.88 -37.00 4.06
N LEU A 221 -9.81 -36.00 4.92
CA LEU A 221 -9.37 -34.66 4.53
C LEU A 221 -7.83 -34.66 4.43
N ALA A 222 -7.35 -34.90 3.20
CA ALA A 222 -5.93 -34.97 2.85
C ALA A 222 -5.39 -33.65 2.24
N ALA A 223 -6.21 -32.59 2.19
CA ALA A 223 -5.76 -31.29 1.72
C ALA A 223 -4.69 -30.73 2.67
N GLU A 224 -3.61 -30.17 2.10
CA GLU A 224 -2.65 -29.37 2.86
C GLU A 224 -3.34 -28.07 3.30
N LEU A 225 -3.55 -27.92 4.59
CA LEU A 225 -4.15 -26.73 5.17
C LEU A 225 -3.08 -25.88 5.85
N PRO A 226 -3.32 -24.56 6.00
CA PRO A 226 -2.45 -23.73 6.83
C PRO A 226 -2.37 -24.29 8.26
N GLU A 227 -1.22 -24.13 8.92
CA GLU A 227 -0.90 -24.71 10.23
C GLU A 227 -1.99 -24.44 11.29
N ALA A 228 -2.58 -23.25 11.28
CA ALA A 228 -3.67 -22.87 12.19
C ALA A 228 -4.92 -23.76 12.09
N TYR A 229 -5.13 -24.45 10.98
CA TYR A 229 -6.29 -25.31 10.70
C TYR A 229 -5.97 -26.82 10.79
N GLU A 230 -4.72 -27.21 11.07
CA GLU A 230 -4.33 -28.61 11.24
C GLU A 230 -5.11 -29.32 12.37
N PRO A 231 -5.35 -28.71 13.56
CA PRO A 231 -6.18 -29.32 14.59
C PRO A 231 -7.60 -29.62 14.08
N LEU A 232 -8.20 -28.70 13.30
CA LEU A 232 -9.53 -28.88 12.74
C LEU A 232 -9.58 -30.04 11.73
N ARG A 233 -8.52 -30.21 10.91
CA ARG A 233 -8.38 -31.35 9.99
C ARG A 233 -8.29 -32.67 10.76
N ALA A 234 -7.47 -32.71 11.82
CA ALA A 234 -7.30 -33.88 12.65
C ALA A 234 -8.61 -34.28 13.34
N ASP A 235 -9.32 -33.32 13.95
CA ASP A 235 -10.60 -33.56 14.62
C ASP A 235 -11.66 -34.08 13.64
N PHE A 236 -11.72 -33.52 12.43
CA PHE A 236 -12.62 -33.99 11.39
C PHE A 236 -12.33 -35.44 10.98
N ASN A 237 -11.06 -35.77 10.68
CA ASN A 237 -10.68 -37.13 10.29
C ASN A 237 -10.94 -38.14 11.42
N ASN A 238 -10.69 -37.76 12.67
CA ASN A 238 -11.00 -38.57 13.85
C ASN A 238 -12.52 -38.82 14.00
N ALA A 239 -13.35 -37.80 13.79
CA ALA A 239 -14.80 -37.93 13.83
C ALA A 239 -15.33 -38.87 12.74
N VAL A 240 -14.84 -38.74 11.50
CA VAL A 240 -15.20 -39.65 10.39
C VAL A 240 -14.75 -41.07 10.69
N GLY A 241 -13.53 -41.25 11.21
CA GLY A 241 -13.01 -42.55 11.64
C GLY A 241 -13.87 -43.22 12.71
N THR A 242 -14.29 -42.45 13.72
CA THR A 242 -15.15 -42.93 14.80
C THR A 242 -16.54 -43.35 14.29
N LEU A 243 -17.12 -42.54 13.40
CA LEU A 243 -18.42 -42.83 12.79
C LEU A 243 -18.36 -44.10 11.92
N ARG A 244 -17.29 -44.27 11.14
CA ARG A 244 -17.03 -45.48 10.35
C ARG A 244 -16.94 -46.72 11.23
N GLN A 245 -16.18 -46.68 12.33
CA GLN A 245 -16.06 -47.79 13.27
C GLN A 245 -17.41 -48.15 13.91
N SER A 246 -18.20 -47.15 14.28
CA SER A 246 -19.53 -47.36 14.87
C SER A 246 -20.47 -48.08 13.91
N LEU A 247 -20.50 -47.67 12.63
CA LEU A 247 -21.33 -48.32 11.61
C LEU A 247 -20.85 -49.74 11.25
N GLN A 248 -19.53 -49.98 11.26
CA GLN A 248 -18.97 -51.32 11.10
C GLN A 248 -19.42 -52.25 12.23
N SER A 249 -19.44 -51.73 13.47
CA SER A 249 -19.92 -52.49 14.64
C SER A 249 -21.40 -52.85 14.51
N VAL A 250 -22.24 -51.91 14.06
CA VAL A 250 -23.66 -52.18 13.78
C VAL A 250 -23.82 -53.24 12.68
N ALA A 251 -23.11 -53.12 11.56
CA ALA A 251 -23.17 -54.09 10.47
C ALA A 251 -22.74 -55.50 10.92
N GLN A 252 -21.73 -55.61 11.79
CA GLN A 252 -21.28 -56.88 12.36
C GLN A 252 -22.34 -57.51 13.29
N VAL A 253 -23.01 -56.69 14.11
CA VAL A 253 -24.11 -57.15 14.97
C VAL A 253 -25.29 -57.63 14.12
N THR A 254 -25.68 -56.89 13.08
CA THR A 254 -26.75 -57.29 12.16
C THR A 254 -26.43 -58.61 11.44
N GLY A 255 -25.19 -58.78 10.96
CA GLY A 255 -24.77 -60.03 10.32
C GLY A 255 -24.80 -61.24 11.28
N SER A 256 -24.40 -61.04 12.54
CA SER A 256 -24.50 -62.07 13.59
C SER A 256 -25.96 -62.46 13.85
N ILE A 257 -26.87 -61.48 13.89
CA ILE A 257 -28.31 -61.73 14.07
C ILE A 257 -28.88 -62.51 12.88
N GLU A 258 -28.55 -62.14 11.64
CA GLU A 258 -28.99 -62.90 10.44
C GLU A 258 -28.46 -64.34 10.41
N GLY A 259 -27.24 -64.56 10.92
CA GLY A 259 -26.68 -65.89 11.11
C GLY A 259 -27.48 -66.72 12.12
N ALA A 260 -27.76 -66.15 13.29
CA ALA A 260 -28.56 -66.80 14.33
C ALA A 260 -29.99 -67.10 13.87
N ILE A 261 -30.63 -66.18 13.12
CA ILE A 261 -31.96 -66.40 12.54
C ILE A 261 -31.95 -67.58 11.56
N ARG A 262 -30.91 -67.72 10.74
CA ARG A 262 -30.75 -68.86 9.83
C ARG A 262 -30.60 -70.18 10.58
N GLU A 263 -29.82 -70.22 11.65
CA GLU A 263 -29.69 -71.42 12.49
C GLU A 263 -31.01 -71.80 13.17
N ILE A 264 -31.73 -70.83 13.74
CA ILE A 264 -33.04 -71.05 14.34
C ILE A 264 -34.04 -71.58 13.29
N SER A 265 -34.04 -71.02 12.09
CA SER A 265 -34.92 -71.47 11.01
C SER A 265 -34.59 -72.91 10.59
N CYS A 266 -33.31 -73.25 10.41
CA CYS A 266 -32.89 -74.63 10.11
C CYS A 266 -33.27 -75.61 11.24
N ALA A 267 -33.10 -75.22 12.50
CA ALA A 267 -33.47 -76.06 13.64
C ALA A 267 -34.99 -76.25 13.74
N ALA A 268 -35.78 -75.22 13.44
CA ALA A 268 -37.24 -75.30 13.38
C ALA A 268 -37.71 -76.20 12.23
N ASP A 269 -37.09 -76.11 11.05
CA ASP A 269 -37.39 -77.00 9.92
C ASP A 269 -37.03 -78.46 10.21
N ASP A 270 -35.88 -78.73 10.85
CA ASP A 270 -35.49 -80.07 11.27
C ASP A 270 -36.47 -80.63 12.31
N LEU A 271 -36.90 -79.80 13.27
CA LEU A 271 -37.90 -80.20 14.27
C LEU A 271 -39.25 -80.50 13.61
N SER A 272 -39.70 -79.68 12.67
CA SER A 272 -40.95 -79.90 11.91
C SER A 272 -40.91 -81.18 11.09
N ARG A 273 -39.74 -81.60 10.58
CA ARG A 273 -39.58 -82.87 9.86
C ARG A 273 -39.55 -84.09 10.77
N ARG A 274 -39.27 -83.91 12.07
CA ARG A 274 -39.23 -85.01 13.06
C ARG A 274 -40.55 -85.23 13.78
N THR A 275 -41.48 -84.27 13.70
CA THR A 275 -42.80 -84.33 14.35
C THR A 275 -43.96 -84.64 13.40
N LEU A 276 -43.69 -84.80 12.10
CA LEU A 276 -44.60 -85.37 11.09
C LEU A 276 -44.16 -86.79 10.71
#